data_AF-A0A267T2L6-F1
#
_entry.id   AF-A0A267T2L6-F1
#
_cell.length_a   1.000
_cell.length_b   1.000
_cell.length_c   1.000
_cell.angle_alpha   90.00
_cell.angle_beta   90.00
_cell.angle_gamma   90.00
#
_symmetry.space_group_name_H-M   'P 1'
#
loop_
_entity.id
_entity.type
_entity.pdbx_description
1 polymer ?
#
loop_
_entity_poly.entity_id
_entity_poly.type
_entity_poly.pdbx_seq_one_letter_code
_entity_poly.pdbx_strand_id
1 'polypeptide(L)'
;MKKSYLAYTISSLERYETHQTNYLSSKKIQISLVEKGAYFLTEAIIIIVSITISLWVNNWSEDNKNEEIAQNFQKSISRDLTHDLLEMKEDSTSISRQLQCATFIRTLPLRPEITQDSISSFLKSNATLFYTTTLISPNNGNYEAAKSAGYFRLLKNKALLNDITDLYEERFTWLTRLELEYLSYKRKT
;
A
#
# COMPACT_ATOMS: atom_id res chain seq x y z
N MET A 1 -59.97 -48.72 68.02
CA MET A 1 -58.81 -47.80 67.98
C MET A 1 -57.68 -48.24 67.04
N LYS A 2 -57.17 -49.49 67.06
CA LYS A 2 -56.01 -49.92 66.23
C LYS A 2 -56.14 -49.76 64.70
N LYS A 3 -57.31 -50.00 64.09
CA LYS A 3 -57.50 -49.87 62.62
C LYS A 3 -57.33 -48.45 62.08
N SER A 4 -57.74 -47.43 62.85
CA SER A 4 -57.65 -46.03 62.43
C SER A 4 -56.21 -45.50 62.49
N TYR A 5 -55.43 -45.94 63.48
CA TYR A 5 -54.00 -45.64 63.57
C TYR A 5 -53.20 -46.28 62.41
N LEU A 6 -53.50 -47.53 62.08
CA LEU A 6 -52.85 -48.23 60.95
C LEU A 6 -53.11 -47.53 59.61
N ALA A 7 -54.36 -47.14 59.35
CA ALA A 7 -54.74 -46.40 58.14
C ALA A 7 -54.05 -45.02 58.08
N TYR A 8 -53.94 -44.33 59.21
CA TYR A 8 -53.23 -43.05 59.29
C TYR A 8 -51.74 -43.23 58.97
N THR A 9 -51.07 -44.22 59.58
CA THR A 9 -49.64 -44.49 59.34
C THR A 9 -49.36 -44.86 57.88
N ILE A 10 -50.20 -45.69 57.26
CA ILE A 10 -50.05 -46.07 55.84
C ILE A 10 -50.24 -44.84 54.94
N SER A 11 -51.28 -44.04 55.17
CA SER A 11 -51.52 -42.81 54.39
C SER A 11 -50.41 -41.76 54.56
N SER A 12 -49.73 -41.74 55.71
CA SER A 12 -48.60 -40.84 55.95
C SER A 12 -47.33 -41.32 55.26
N LEU A 13 -47.12 -42.64 55.18
CA LEU A 13 -46.00 -43.27 54.46
C LEU A 13 -46.17 -43.10 52.94
N GLU A 14 -47.36 -43.37 52.41
CA GLU A 14 -47.66 -43.16 50.98
C GLU A 14 -47.44 -41.69 50.58
N ARG A 15 -47.87 -40.73 51.41
CA ARG A 15 -47.58 -39.30 51.17
C ARG A 15 -46.09 -39.00 51.18
N TYR A 16 -45.33 -39.60 52.08
CA TYR A 16 -43.89 -39.39 52.17
C TYR A 16 -43.16 -39.92 50.92
N GLU A 17 -43.50 -41.14 50.47
CA GLU A 17 -42.95 -41.73 49.25
C GLU A 17 -43.35 -40.92 48.00
N THR A 18 -44.59 -40.44 47.94
CA THR A 18 -45.07 -39.59 46.83
C THR A 18 -44.33 -38.25 46.78
N HIS A 19 -44.04 -37.63 47.93
CA HIS A 19 -43.24 -36.41 47.98
C HIS A 19 -41.78 -36.67 47.58
N GLN A 20 -41.20 -37.80 47.99
CA GLN A 20 -39.82 -38.15 47.67
C GLN A 20 -39.63 -38.44 46.18
N THR A 21 -40.56 -39.18 45.56
CA THR A 21 -40.57 -39.48 44.13
C THR A 21 -40.75 -38.22 43.27
N ASN A 22 -41.66 -37.33 43.66
CA ASN A 22 -41.84 -36.04 42.98
C ASN A 22 -40.58 -35.14 43.07
N TYR A 23 -39.94 -35.07 44.24
CA TYR A 23 -38.69 -34.32 44.42
C TYR A 23 -37.55 -34.87 43.55
N LEU A 24 -37.39 -36.19 43.51
CA LEU A 24 -36.38 -36.84 42.66
C LEU A 24 -36.67 -36.62 41.17
N SER A 25 -37.94 -36.69 40.76
CA SER A 25 -38.38 -36.41 39.39
C SER A 25 -38.09 -34.96 38.98
N SER A 26 -38.48 -33.97 39.80
CA SER A 26 -38.21 -32.55 39.53
C SER A 26 -36.71 -32.25 39.47
N LYS A 27 -35.92 -32.86 40.36
CA LYS A 27 -34.46 -32.71 40.38
C LYS A 27 -33.83 -33.29 39.11
N LYS A 28 -34.31 -34.45 38.64
CA LYS A 28 -33.84 -35.09 37.41
C LYS A 28 -34.15 -34.25 36.16
N ILE A 29 -35.33 -33.62 36.10
CA ILE A 29 -35.73 -32.71 35.03
C ILE A 29 -34.85 -31.46 35.03
N GLN A 30 -34.60 -30.85 36.19
CA GLN A 30 -33.72 -29.68 36.29
C GLN A 30 -32.29 -29.98 35.83
N ILE A 31 -31.71 -31.11 36.27
CA ILE A 31 -30.37 -31.54 35.84
C ILE A 31 -30.34 -31.75 34.32
N SER A 32 -31.33 -32.43 33.74
CA SER A 32 -31.41 -32.63 32.29
C SER A 32 -31.54 -31.33 31.48
N LEU A 33 -32.27 -30.33 32.00
CA LEU A 33 -32.39 -29.02 31.35
C LEU A 33 -31.07 -28.24 31.40
N VAL A 34 -30.34 -28.30 32.51
CA VAL A 34 -29.02 -27.67 32.64
C VAL A 34 -28.01 -28.33 31.69
N GLU A 35 -28.00 -29.66 31.61
CA GLU A 35 -27.15 -30.40 30.66
C GLU A 35 -27.42 -30.00 29.21
N LYS A 36 -28.70 -29.93 28.82
CA LYS A 36 -29.10 -29.48 27.48
C LYS A 36 -28.69 -28.03 27.22
N GLY A 37 -28.91 -27.14 28.17
CA GLY A 37 -28.51 -25.73 28.06
C GLY A 37 -27.00 -25.54 27.92
N ALA A 38 -26.21 -26.28 28.71
CA ALA A 38 -24.76 -26.27 28.63
C ALA A 38 -24.25 -26.81 27.28
N TYR A 39 -24.91 -27.84 26.73
CA TYR A 39 -24.59 -28.36 25.40
C TYR A 39 -24.81 -27.30 24.31
N PHE A 40 -26.00 -26.70 24.24
CA PHE A 40 -26.30 -25.66 23.25
C PHE A 40 -25.40 -24.42 23.40
N LEU A 41 -25.06 -24.03 24.63
CA LEU A 41 -24.12 -22.93 24.87
C LEU A 41 -22.72 -23.27 24.33
N THR A 42 -22.24 -24.48 24.61
CA THR A 42 -20.93 -24.95 24.13
C THR A 42 -20.90 -25.01 22.60
N GLU A 43 -21.96 -25.52 21.98
CA GLU A 43 -22.11 -25.56 20.53
C GLU A 43 -22.13 -24.15 19.91
N ALA A 44 -22.90 -23.22 20.49
CA ALA A 44 -22.93 -21.83 20.04
C ALA A 44 -21.55 -21.16 20.17
N ILE A 45 -20.83 -21.38 21.28
CA ILE A 45 -19.48 -20.86 21.48
C ILE A 45 -18.53 -21.42 20.40
N ILE A 46 -18.58 -22.72 20.13
CA ILE A 46 -17.74 -23.35 19.10
C ILE A 46 -18.02 -22.70 17.74
N ILE A 47 -19.29 -22.53 17.35
CA ILE A 47 -19.66 -21.89 16.08
C ILE A 47 -19.14 -20.46 16.01
N ILE A 48 -19.31 -19.66 17.07
CA ILE A 48 -18.82 -18.28 17.12
C ILE A 48 -17.30 -18.25 16.97
N VAL A 49 -16.58 -19.12 17.67
CA VAL A 49 -15.13 -19.23 17.60
C VAL A 49 -14.68 -19.63 16.18
N SER A 50 -15.34 -20.60 15.56
CA SER A 50 -15.04 -21.03 14.19
C SER A 50 -15.20 -19.89 13.19
N ILE A 51 -16.33 -19.15 13.24
CA ILE A 51 -16.57 -18.01 12.34
C ILE A 51 -15.55 -16.90 12.61
N THR A 52 -15.29 -16.58 13.88
CA THR A 52 -14.36 -15.51 14.26
C THR A 52 -12.94 -15.81 13.80
N ILE A 53 -12.45 -17.04 14.01
CA ILE A 53 -11.13 -17.45 13.54
C ILE A 53 -11.06 -17.37 12.00
N SER A 54 -12.11 -17.79 11.31
CA SER A 54 -12.16 -17.73 9.84
C SER A 54 -12.04 -16.30 9.32
N LEU A 55 -12.76 -15.35 9.94
CA LEU A 55 -12.65 -13.93 9.62
C LEU A 55 -11.28 -13.36 10.00
N TRP A 56 -10.74 -13.75 11.15
CA TRP A 56 -9.43 -13.28 11.62
C TRP A 56 -8.31 -13.71 10.68
N VAL A 57 -8.29 -14.98 10.25
CA VAL A 57 -7.31 -15.49 9.28
C VAL A 57 -7.45 -14.77 7.93
N ASN A 58 -8.68 -14.52 7.47
CA ASN A 58 -8.92 -13.79 6.23
C ASN A 58 -8.37 -12.35 6.30
N ASN A 59 -8.69 -11.63 7.37
CA ASN A 59 -8.22 -10.26 7.56
C ASN A 59 -6.69 -10.20 7.66
N TRP A 60 -6.08 -11.14 8.38
CA TRP A 60 -4.62 -11.22 8.47
C TRP A 60 -3.95 -11.49 7.11
N SER A 61 -4.53 -12.37 6.30
CA SER A 61 -4.06 -12.63 4.93
C SER A 61 -4.18 -11.38 4.04
N GLU A 62 -5.30 -10.67 4.14
CA GLU A 62 -5.53 -9.43 3.39
C GLU A 62 -4.58 -8.31 3.82
N ASP A 63 -4.32 -8.16 5.12
CA ASP A 63 -3.36 -7.20 5.66
C ASP A 63 -1.94 -7.49 5.18
N ASN A 64 -1.52 -8.76 5.16
CA ASN A 64 -0.22 -9.16 4.64
C ASN A 64 -0.09 -8.83 3.14
N LYS A 65 -1.13 -9.11 2.35
CA LYS A 65 -1.16 -8.78 0.92
C LYS A 65 -1.11 -7.27 0.68
N ASN A 66 -1.84 -6.50 1.48
CA ASN A 66 -1.84 -5.04 1.42
C ASN A 66 -0.47 -4.45 1.76
N GLU A 67 0.21 -5.00 2.76
CA GLU A 67 1.58 -4.62 3.12
C GLU A 67 2.57 -4.93 1.98
N GLU A 68 2.46 -6.11 1.36
CA GLU A 68 3.29 -6.48 0.21
C GLU A 68 3.11 -5.51 -0.97
N ILE A 69 1.85 -5.16 -1.29
CA ILE A 69 1.54 -4.17 -2.34
C ILE A 69 2.17 -2.81 -2.01
N ALA A 70 2.04 -2.35 -0.76
CA ALA A 70 2.62 -1.08 -0.32
C ALA A 70 4.16 -1.06 -0.43
N GLN A 71 4.82 -2.15 -0.04
CA GLN A 71 6.27 -2.29 -0.16
C GLN A 71 6.73 -2.34 -1.62
N ASN A 72 6.02 -3.06 -2.48
CA ASN A 72 6.32 -3.12 -3.90
C ASN A 72 6.14 -1.77 -4.58
N PHE A 73 5.10 -1.01 -4.22
CA PHE A 73 4.93 0.35 -4.69
C PHE A 73 6.10 1.26 -4.28
N GLN A 74 6.52 1.26 -3.01
CA GLN A 74 7.66 2.06 -2.56
C GLN A 74 8.97 1.68 -3.29
N LYS A 75 9.21 0.38 -3.49
CA LYS A 75 10.38 -0.11 -4.25
C LYS A 75 10.34 0.33 -5.70
N SER A 76 9.16 0.31 -6.34
CA SER A 76 9.01 0.78 -7.72
C SER A 76 9.29 2.28 -7.82
N ILE A 77 8.73 3.09 -6.93
CA ILE A 77 9.05 4.54 -6.89
C ILE A 77 10.53 4.79 -6.66
N SER A 78 11.16 4.08 -5.70
CA SER A 78 12.60 4.23 -5.46
C SER A 78 13.44 3.89 -6.69
N ARG A 79 13.05 2.87 -7.45
CA ARG A 79 13.74 2.47 -8.69
C ARG A 79 13.55 3.51 -9.79
N ASP A 80 12.32 3.99 -9.98
CA ASP A 80 11.99 5.02 -10.97
C ASP A 80 12.79 6.30 -10.69
N LEU A 81 12.79 6.78 -9.44
CA LEU A 81 13.55 7.97 -9.03
C LEU A 81 15.07 7.78 -9.15
N THR A 82 15.57 6.55 -8.97
CA THR A 82 16.99 6.26 -9.20
C THR A 82 17.34 6.39 -10.68
N HIS A 83 16.46 5.92 -11.56
CA HIS A 83 16.61 6.05 -13.01
C HIS A 83 16.54 7.52 -13.43
N ASP A 84 15.51 8.24 -12.98
CA ASP A 84 15.34 9.68 -13.23
C ASP A 84 16.60 10.46 -12.82
N LEU A 85 17.16 10.16 -11.64
CA LEU A 85 18.37 10.82 -11.15
C LEU A 85 19.61 10.52 -12.00
N LEU A 86 19.72 9.32 -12.57
CA LEU A 86 20.80 8.96 -13.49
C LEU A 86 20.65 9.72 -14.82
N GLU A 87 19.46 9.72 -15.41
CA GLU A 87 19.16 10.45 -16.64
C GLU A 87 19.42 11.95 -16.47
N MET A 88 18.93 12.55 -15.38
CA MET A 88 19.15 13.98 -15.08
C MET A 88 20.64 14.32 -14.88
N LYS A 89 21.46 13.39 -14.37
CA LYS A 89 22.92 13.59 -14.27
C LYS A 89 23.60 13.56 -15.62
N GLU A 90 23.18 12.64 -16.49
CA GLU A 90 23.68 12.55 -17.87
C GLU A 90 23.29 13.80 -18.67
N ASP A 91 22.04 14.26 -18.51
CA ASP A 91 21.53 15.49 -19.11
C ASP A 91 22.31 16.71 -18.63
N SER A 92 22.50 16.85 -17.32
CA SER A 92 23.28 17.95 -16.73
C SER A 92 24.73 17.98 -17.28
N THR A 93 25.34 16.81 -17.45
CA THR A 93 26.68 16.68 -18.04
C THR A 93 26.66 17.08 -19.52
N SER A 94 25.64 16.68 -20.28
CA SER A 94 25.45 17.07 -21.68
C SER A 94 25.28 18.58 -21.83
N ILE A 95 24.39 19.19 -21.05
CA ILE A 95 24.15 20.64 -21.03
C ILE A 95 25.43 21.39 -20.66
N SER A 96 26.20 20.91 -19.69
CA SER A 96 27.48 21.52 -19.30
C SER A 96 28.49 21.52 -20.46
N ARG A 97 28.59 20.42 -21.23
CA ARG A 97 29.44 20.35 -22.42
C ARG A 97 28.95 21.29 -23.53
N GLN A 98 27.64 21.39 -23.73
CA GLN A 98 27.04 22.34 -24.68
C GLN A 98 27.40 23.78 -24.31
N LEU A 99 27.28 24.15 -23.03
CA LEU A 99 27.62 25.49 -22.55
C LEU A 99 29.11 25.80 -22.75
N GLN A 100 30.00 24.85 -22.49
CA GLN A 100 31.44 25.01 -22.74
C GLN A 100 31.72 25.24 -24.23
N CYS A 101 31.10 24.46 -25.11
CA CYS A 101 31.25 24.63 -26.57
C CYS A 101 30.72 25.98 -27.04
N ALA A 102 29.54 26.39 -26.58
CA ALA A 102 28.94 27.67 -26.92
C ALA A 102 29.80 28.84 -26.43
N THR A 103 30.36 28.73 -25.22
CA THR A 103 31.26 29.74 -24.65
C THR A 103 32.54 29.84 -25.47
N PHE A 104 33.15 28.70 -25.82
CA PHE A 104 34.34 28.66 -26.67
C PHE A 104 34.09 29.33 -28.02
N ILE A 105 33.00 28.98 -28.70
CA ILE A 105 32.63 29.62 -29.99
C ILE A 105 32.50 31.13 -29.84
N ARG A 106 31.86 31.60 -28.76
CA ARG A 106 31.67 33.04 -28.50
C ARG A 106 32.99 33.78 -28.24
N THR A 107 34.04 33.10 -27.77
CA THR A 107 35.36 33.70 -27.57
C THR A 107 36.19 33.79 -28.85
N LEU A 108 35.76 33.16 -29.95
CA LEU A 108 36.47 33.24 -31.22
C LEU A 108 36.35 34.67 -31.81
N PRO A 109 37.44 35.25 -32.33
CA PRO A 109 37.36 36.54 -33.03
C PRO A 109 36.54 36.42 -34.32
N LEU A 110 35.98 37.52 -34.82
CA LEU A 110 35.13 37.59 -36.02
C LEU A 110 35.76 37.00 -37.30
N ARG A 111 37.10 36.97 -37.36
CA ARG A 111 37.90 36.34 -38.42
C ARG A 111 39.04 35.58 -37.76
N PRO A 112 38.76 34.41 -37.19
CA PRO A 112 39.78 33.65 -36.52
C PRO A 112 40.64 32.95 -37.58
N GLU A 113 41.97 32.97 -37.44
CA GLU A 113 42.88 32.17 -38.27
C GLU A 113 42.74 30.69 -37.90
N ILE A 114 41.58 30.11 -38.20
CA ILE A 114 41.28 28.70 -37.96
C ILE A 114 41.39 27.99 -39.30
N THR A 115 42.19 26.94 -39.36
CA THR A 115 42.27 26.10 -40.55
C THR A 115 40.95 25.33 -40.71
N GLN A 116 40.61 25.02 -41.97
CA GLN A 116 39.47 24.16 -42.31
C GLN A 116 39.50 22.84 -41.52
N ASP A 117 40.70 22.29 -41.30
CA ASP A 117 40.92 21.05 -40.56
C ASP A 117 40.59 21.19 -39.07
N SER A 118 40.98 22.30 -38.43
CA SER A 118 40.67 22.57 -37.02
C SER A 118 39.17 22.78 -36.78
N ILE A 119 38.46 23.48 -37.68
CA ILE A 119 36.99 23.62 -37.60
C ILE A 119 36.32 22.27 -37.82
N SER A 120 36.75 21.51 -38.83
CA SER A 120 36.12 20.22 -39.16
C SER A 120 36.33 19.19 -38.06
N SER A 121 37.50 19.19 -37.39
CA SER A 121 37.77 18.35 -36.23
C SER A 121 36.89 18.74 -35.04
N PHE A 122 36.81 20.04 -34.72
CA PHE A 122 35.95 20.54 -33.64
C PHE A 122 34.48 20.21 -33.88
N LEU A 123 33.97 20.47 -35.09
CA LEU A 123 32.59 20.15 -35.45
C LEU A 123 32.33 18.65 -35.45
N LYS A 124 33.24 17.81 -35.95
CA LYS A 124 33.06 16.34 -35.88
C LYS A 124 33.02 15.82 -34.45
N SER A 125 33.88 16.35 -33.57
CA SER A 125 33.95 15.93 -32.17
C SER A 125 32.78 16.45 -31.32
N ASN A 126 32.13 17.53 -31.73
CA ASN A 126 31.08 18.20 -30.95
C ASN A 126 29.73 18.29 -31.67
N ALA A 127 29.58 17.74 -32.88
CA ALA A 127 28.37 17.87 -33.70
C ALA A 127 27.12 17.46 -32.94
N THR A 128 27.18 16.34 -32.22
CA THR A 128 26.07 15.82 -31.42
C THR A 128 25.61 16.80 -30.34
N LEU A 129 26.52 17.58 -29.75
CA LEU A 129 26.19 18.58 -28.73
C LEU A 129 25.30 19.70 -29.28
N PHE A 130 25.38 20.02 -30.58
CA PHE A 130 24.55 21.07 -31.18
C PHE A 130 23.13 20.60 -31.55
N TYR A 131 22.91 19.29 -31.70
CA TYR A 131 21.63 18.71 -32.08
C TYR A 131 20.90 18.00 -30.94
N THR A 132 21.60 17.65 -29.84
CA THR A 132 20.98 17.03 -28.67
C THR A 132 20.12 18.04 -27.92
N THR A 133 18.83 17.71 -27.78
CA THR A 133 17.93 18.38 -26.85
C THR A 133 17.65 17.39 -25.72
N THR A 134 18.14 17.71 -24.52
CA THR A 134 17.83 16.97 -23.29
C THR A 134 16.51 17.48 -22.74
N LEU A 135 15.65 16.55 -22.31
CA LEU A 135 14.32 16.83 -21.77
C LEU A 135 14.11 15.91 -20.57
N ILE A 136 13.67 16.51 -19.48
CA ILE A 136 13.24 15.77 -18.29
C ILE A 136 11.96 15.03 -18.63
N SER A 137 12.04 13.70 -18.53
CA SER A 137 10.94 12.79 -18.73
C SER A 137 10.83 11.88 -17.51
N PRO A 138 10.12 12.32 -16.45
CA PRO A 138 10.02 11.55 -15.21
C PRO A 138 9.38 10.18 -15.45
N ASN A 139 9.93 9.15 -14.83
CA ASN A 139 9.36 7.81 -14.84
C ASN A 139 8.12 7.79 -13.91
N ASN A 140 6.96 8.15 -14.46
CA ASN A 140 5.69 8.28 -13.71
C ASN A 140 4.76 7.06 -13.83
N GLY A 141 5.12 6.05 -14.60
CA GLY A 141 4.24 4.90 -14.87
C GLY A 141 3.80 4.15 -13.62
N ASN A 142 4.71 3.85 -12.69
CA ASN A 142 4.36 3.17 -11.44
C ASN A 142 3.60 4.09 -10.48
N TYR A 143 3.88 5.40 -10.50
CA TYR A 143 3.15 6.40 -9.73
C TYR A 143 1.68 6.46 -10.16
N GLU A 144 1.40 6.65 -11.45
CA GLU A 144 0.04 6.71 -11.98
C GLU A 144 -0.72 5.38 -11.82
N ALA A 145 -0.04 4.26 -12.04
CA ALA A 145 -0.64 2.95 -11.81
C ALA A 145 -1.05 2.79 -10.34
N ALA A 146 -0.18 3.14 -9.39
CA ALA A 146 -0.49 3.06 -7.96
C ALA A 146 -1.61 4.02 -7.53
N LYS A 147 -1.65 5.23 -8.09
CA LYS A 147 -2.73 6.20 -7.89
C LYS A 147 -4.07 5.63 -8.38
N SER A 148 -4.12 5.13 -9.61
CA SER A 148 -5.32 4.55 -10.22
C SER A 148 -5.81 3.28 -9.52
N ALA A 149 -4.88 2.45 -9.02
CA ALA A 149 -5.18 1.21 -8.31
C ALA A 149 -5.55 1.45 -6.83
N GLY A 150 -5.46 2.69 -6.36
CA GLY A 150 -5.80 3.07 -4.98
C GLY A 150 -4.77 2.60 -3.95
N TYR A 151 -3.51 2.35 -4.34
CA TYR A 151 -2.46 1.85 -3.43
C TYR A 151 -2.00 2.91 -2.42
N PHE A 152 -2.28 4.19 -2.67
CA PHE A 152 -1.95 5.28 -1.75
C PHE A 152 -2.58 5.10 -0.36
N ARG A 153 -3.77 4.48 -0.29
CA ARG A 153 -4.42 4.18 1.01
C ARG A 153 -3.63 3.16 1.83
N LEU A 154 -2.86 2.29 1.17
CA LEU A 154 -2.09 1.20 1.79
C LEU A 154 -0.78 1.70 2.41
N LEU A 155 -0.28 2.88 2.01
CA LEU A 155 0.90 3.46 2.64
C LEU A 155 0.58 3.90 4.07
N LYS A 156 1.23 3.27 5.05
CA LYS A 156 1.15 3.65 6.46
C LYS A 156 1.82 5.00 6.74
N ASN A 157 2.97 5.26 6.12
CA ASN A 157 3.67 6.54 6.24
C ASN A 157 3.03 7.59 5.32
N LYS A 158 2.19 8.46 5.89
CA LYS A 158 1.51 9.53 5.14
C LYS A 158 2.42 10.68 4.75
N ALA A 159 3.47 10.97 5.53
CA ALA A 159 4.45 11.98 5.15
C ALA A 159 5.19 11.56 3.87
N LEU A 160 5.63 10.30 3.80
CA LEU A 160 6.26 9.75 2.59
C LEU A 160 5.33 9.80 1.37
N LEU A 161 4.04 9.48 1.56
CA LEU A 161 3.06 9.58 0.48
C LEU A 161 2.96 11.02 -0.04
N ASN A 162 2.89 12.00 0.87
CA ASN A 162 2.83 13.40 0.49
C ASN A 162 4.10 13.83 -0.26
N ASP A 163 5.29 13.46 0.22
CA ASP A 163 6.55 13.78 -0.46
C ASP A 163 6.59 13.21 -1.89
N ILE A 164 6.08 11.99 -2.10
CA ILE A 164 5.95 11.36 -3.41
C ILE A 164 4.94 12.15 -4.28
N THR A 165 3.77 12.45 -3.74
CA THR A 165 2.72 13.18 -4.47
C THR A 165 3.18 14.58 -4.87
N ASP A 166 3.81 15.33 -3.96
CA ASP A 166 4.34 16.67 -4.24
C ASP A 166 5.42 16.63 -5.33
N LEU A 167 6.29 15.61 -5.28
CA LEU A 167 7.31 15.43 -6.31
C LEU A 167 6.69 15.22 -7.71
N TYR A 168 5.73 14.31 -7.84
CA TYR A 168 5.15 13.94 -9.14
C TYR A 168 4.13 14.95 -9.67
N GLU A 169 3.23 15.46 -8.83
CA GLU A 169 2.14 16.33 -9.26
C GLU A 169 2.59 17.79 -9.38
N GLU A 170 3.50 18.25 -8.52
CA GLU A 170 3.92 19.65 -8.47
C GLU A 170 5.31 19.85 -9.09
N ARG A 171 6.35 19.24 -8.50
CA ARG A 171 7.73 19.58 -8.85
C ARG A 171 8.08 19.14 -10.26
N PHE A 172 7.75 17.91 -10.64
CA PHE A 172 7.97 17.43 -12.01
C PHE A 172 7.10 18.17 -13.02
N THR A 173 5.82 18.41 -12.73
CA THR A 173 4.94 19.21 -13.61
C THR A 173 5.49 20.60 -13.89
N TRP A 174 5.96 21.29 -12.85
CA TRP A 174 6.56 22.62 -12.98
C TRP A 174 7.86 22.57 -13.79
N LEU A 175 8.71 21.60 -13.52
CA LEU A 175 9.99 21.42 -14.20
C LEU A 175 9.81 21.13 -15.70
N THR A 176 8.91 20.22 -16.06
CA THR A 176 8.57 19.94 -17.46
C THR A 176 7.99 21.18 -18.16
N ARG A 177 7.16 21.97 -17.47
CA ARG A 177 6.63 23.23 -18.05
C ARG A 177 7.75 24.22 -18.36
N LEU A 178 8.69 24.42 -17.43
CA LEU A 178 9.84 25.31 -17.64
C LEU A 178 10.68 24.89 -18.84
N GLU A 179 10.94 23.60 -18.99
CA GLU A 179 11.70 23.10 -20.13
C GLU A 179 10.96 23.29 -21.45
N LEU A 180 9.65 23.04 -21.50
CA LEU A 180 8.84 23.30 -22.69
C LEU A 180 8.87 24.78 -23.09
N GLU A 181 8.84 25.68 -22.11
CA GLU A 181 8.99 27.12 -22.33
C GLU A 181 10.38 27.47 -22.90
N TYR A 182 11.45 26.94 -22.30
CA TYR A 182 12.81 27.09 -22.80
C TYR A 182 12.97 26.61 -24.25
N LEU A 183 12.43 25.43 -24.58
CA LEU A 183 12.47 24.90 -25.94
C LEU A 183 11.61 25.70 -26.93
N SER A 184 10.53 26.32 -26.46
CA SER A 184 9.72 27.22 -27.29
C SER A 184 10.51 28.49 -27.65
N TYR A 185 11.34 28.98 -26.73
CA TYR A 185 12.22 30.13 -26.96
C TYR A 185 13.36 29.76 -27.91
N LYS A 186 14.08 28.67 -27.63
CA LYS A 186 15.20 28.19 -28.46
C LYS A 186 14.81 27.93 -29.92
N ARG A 187 13.57 27.52 -30.20
CA ARG A 187 13.07 27.28 -31.57
C ARG A 187 12.71 28.56 -32.34
N LYS A 188 12.51 29.69 -31.66
CA LYS A 188 12.14 30.97 -32.29
C LYS A 188 13.35 31.82 -32.68
N THR A 189 14.52 31.52 -32.12
CA THR A 189 15.81 32.19 -32.37
C THR A 189 16.68 31.36 -33.29
#